data_AF-A0A7Y3C9Y9-F1
#
_entry.id   AF-A0A7Y3C9Y9-F1
#
_cell.length_a   1.000
_cell.length_b   1.000
_cell.length_c   1.000
_cell.angle_alpha   90.00
_cell.angle_beta   90.00
_cell.angle_gamma   90.00
#
_symmetry.space_group_name_H-M   'P 1'
#
loop_
_entity.id
_entity.type
_entity.pdbx_description
1 polymer ?
#
loop_
_entity_poly.entity_id
_entity_poly.type
_entity_poly.pdbx_seq_one_letter_code
_entity_poly.pdbx_strand_id
1 'polypeptide(L)'
;MKLKAFTFPLFLLFLFSCKTDTPPLAEKVVEEVKVWQPEDTRSMTGVMAKRGLIYNAETDTEGFVLFEPSSSTSTFLINKNGEVVHRWDSDLNSMNSYLQPNGHLIRMERDENFPTFAAGGQSGRIKEYDWEGNLVWDFAYFSETYLTHHDIEVLPNGNILAISYDALSAEEAEAAGMDPQHIPKAGIWLDKIVE
;
A
#
# COMPACT_ATOMS: atom_id res chain seq x y z
N MET A 1 -37.90 -21.21 78.57
CA MET A 1 -38.51 -20.79 77.29
C MET A 1 -37.66 -19.65 76.74
N LYS A 2 -36.98 -19.87 75.60
CA LYS A 2 -35.85 -19.05 75.11
C LYS A 2 -36.32 -17.68 74.58
N LEU A 3 -35.76 -16.59 75.10
CA LEU A 3 -35.88 -15.25 74.53
C LEU A 3 -34.77 -15.06 73.47
N LYS A 4 -35.16 -14.60 72.29
CA LYS A 4 -34.31 -14.34 71.12
C LYS A 4 -33.45 -13.09 71.36
N ALA A 5 -32.13 -13.23 71.30
CA ALA A 5 -31.22 -12.10 71.10
C ALA A 5 -30.91 -12.00 69.60
N PHE A 6 -31.36 -10.90 68.99
CA PHE A 6 -31.07 -10.54 67.61
C PHE A 6 -29.73 -9.79 67.62
N THR A 7 -28.64 -10.46 67.26
CA THR A 7 -27.36 -9.82 66.98
C THR A 7 -27.13 -9.81 65.48
N PHE A 8 -27.21 -8.61 64.91
CA PHE A 8 -26.98 -8.29 63.51
C PHE A 8 -25.47 -8.45 63.22
N PRO A 9 -25.03 -9.34 62.32
CA PRO A 9 -23.61 -9.39 61.97
C PRO A 9 -23.30 -8.25 60.99
N LEU A 10 -22.43 -7.34 61.42
CA LEU A 10 -21.83 -6.29 60.61
C LEU A 10 -20.98 -6.95 59.52
N PHE A 11 -21.52 -7.04 58.30
CA PHE A 11 -20.83 -7.57 57.13
C PHE A 11 -19.79 -6.54 56.66
N LEU A 12 -18.56 -6.61 57.20
CA LEU A 12 -17.44 -5.84 56.67
C LEU A 12 -17.03 -6.44 55.33
N LEU A 13 -17.50 -5.83 54.24
CA LEU A 13 -17.00 -6.03 52.88
C LEU A 13 -15.53 -5.57 52.83
N PHE A 14 -14.60 -6.48 53.13
CA PHE A 14 -13.22 -6.32 52.71
C PHE A 14 -13.15 -6.48 51.19
N LEU A 15 -13.17 -5.36 50.49
CA LEU A 15 -12.75 -5.27 49.10
C LEU A 15 -11.26 -5.65 49.03
N PHE A 16 -10.97 -6.94 48.83
CA PHE A 16 -9.67 -7.36 48.33
C PHE A 16 -9.53 -6.83 46.90
N SER A 17 -9.04 -5.59 46.80
CA SER A 17 -8.59 -4.97 45.56
C SER A 17 -7.29 -5.66 45.10
N CYS A 18 -7.42 -6.89 44.60
CA CYS A 18 -6.33 -7.56 43.89
C CYS A 18 -6.16 -6.91 42.52
N LYS A 19 -5.23 -5.96 42.41
CA LYS A 19 -4.30 -5.73 41.28
C LYS A 19 -3.74 -4.32 41.37
N THR A 20 -2.61 -4.18 42.05
CA THR A 20 -1.67 -3.08 41.82
C THR A 20 -0.31 -3.68 41.52
N ASP A 21 -0.25 -4.48 40.47
CA ASP A 21 1.02 -4.79 39.80
C ASP A 21 0.87 -4.27 38.39
N THR A 22 1.11 -2.97 38.23
CA THR A 22 1.45 -2.44 36.91
C THR A 22 2.78 -3.08 36.55
N PRO A 23 2.87 -3.93 35.52
CA PRO A 23 4.18 -4.42 35.07
C PRO A 23 5.06 -3.19 34.78
N PRO A 24 6.36 -3.22 35.12
CA PRO A 24 7.24 -2.12 34.77
C PRO A 24 7.08 -1.87 33.27
N LEU A 25 6.77 -0.62 32.92
CA LEU A 25 6.82 -0.18 31.53
C LEU A 25 8.17 -0.65 30.98
N ALA A 26 8.14 -1.54 29.99
CA ALA A 26 9.33 -1.95 29.29
C ALA A 26 10.10 -0.68 28.95
N GLU A 27 11.33 -0.60 29.44
CA GLU A 27 12.20 0.55 29.22
C GLU A 27 12.24 0.76 27.71
N LYS A 28 11.65 1.85 27.22
CA LYS A 28 11.69 2.18 25.81
C LYS A 28 13.18 2.35 25.50
N VAL A 29 13.75 1.39 24.78
CA VAL A 29 15.04 1.56 24.15
C VAL A 29 14.89 2.79 23.27
N VAL A 30 15.42 3.91 23.74
CA VAL A 30 15.52 5.12 22.94
C VAL A 30 16.57 4.77 21.90
N GLU A 31 16.14 4.24 20.75
CA GLU A 31 17.03 4.13 19.61
C GLU A 31 17.54 5.53 19.30
N GLU A 32 18.86 5.72 19.36
CA GLU A 32 19.48 6.99 19.02
C GLU A 32 19.09 7.34 17.58
N VAL A 33 18.45 8.50 17.41
CA VAL A 33 18.13 9.01 16.08
C VAL A 33 19.45 9.23 15.35
N LYS A 34 19.73 8.42 14.33
CA LYS A 34 20.96 8.52 13.54
C LYS A 34 21.07 9.94 12.97
N VAL A 35 22.02 10.70 13.49
CA VAL A 35 22.34 12.05 12.98
C VAL A 35 23.02 11.89 11.63
N TRP A 36 22.44 12.49 10.60
CA TRP A 36 22.99 12.48 9.24
C TRP A 36 24.38 13.13 9.22
N GLN A 37 25.35 12.47 8.60
CA GLN A 37 26.70 12.99 8.39
C GLN A 37 26.91 13.33 6.90
N PRO A 38 27.76 14.29 6.54
CA PRO A 38 28.06 14.62 5.13
C PRO A 38 28.57 13.42 4.30
N GLU A 39 29.28 12.49 4.94
CA GLU A 39 29.74 11.22 4.38
C GLU A 39 28.66 10.12 4.37
N ASP A 40 27.54 10.32 5.08
CA ASP A 40 26.29 9.56 4.91
C ASP A 40 25.64 10.00 3.61
N THR A 41 26.36 9.73 2.51
CA THR A 41 25.79 9.64 1.19
C THR A 41 24.79 8.50 1.29
N ARG A 42 23.56 8.81 1.73
CA ARG A 42 22.40 7.98 1.43
C ARG A 42 22.61 7.61 -0.01
N SER A 43 22.90 6.35 -0.28
CA SER A 43 23.15 5.88 -1.62
C SER A 43 21.80 6.02 -2.30
N MET A 44 21.46 7.23 -2.75
CA MET A 44 20.10 7.59 -3.16
C MET A 44 19.71 6.78 -4.39
N THR A 45 20.72 6.33 -5.12
CA THR A 45 20.63 5.46 -6.28
C THR A 45 20.88 3.99 -5.94
N GLY A 46 21.19 3.65 -4.69
CA GLY A 46 21.43 2.28 -4.22
C GLY A 46 22.57 1.57 -4.97
N VAL A 47 23.49 2.29 -5.61
CA VAL A 47 24.47 1.71 -6.56
C VAL A 47 25.36 0.67 -5.89
N MET A 48 25.74 0.91 -4.63
CA MET A 48 26.56 0.00 -3.83
C MET A 48 25.76 -0.92 -2.91
N ALA A 49 24.42 -0.86 -2.95
CA ALA A 49 23.60 -1.69 -2.09
C ALA A 49 23.70 -3.15 -2.52
N LYS A 50 23.83 -4.06 -1.54
CA LYS A 50 23.69 -5.50 -1.78
C LYS A 50 22.26 -5.76 -2.31
N ARG A 51 22.14 -6.48 -3.43
CA ARG A 51 20.85 -6.76 -4.10
C ARG A 51 20.44 -8.22 -3.94
N GLY A 52 19.16 -8.49 -4.20
CA GLY A 52 18.57 -9.82 -4.06
C GLY A 52 18.17 -10.12 -2.61
N LEU A 53 18.01 -11.41 -2.28
CA LEU A 53 17.71 -11.85 -0.93
C LEU A 53 18.93 -11.59 -0.01
N ILE A 54 18.79 -10.64 0.91
CA ILE A 54 19.84 -10.27 1.87
C ILE A 54 19.59 -10.80 3.28
N TYR A 55 18.36 -11.19 3.58
CA TYR A 55 17.91 -11.70 4.87
C TYR A 55 16.75 -12.68 4.68
N ASN A 56 16.74 -13.76 5.45
CA ASN A 56 15.70 -14.77 5.48
C ASN A 56 15.64 -15.32 6.91
N ALA A 57 14.48 -15.25 7.55
CA ALA A 57 14.25 -15.77 8.89
C ALA A 57 13.15 -16.83 8.92
N GLU A 58 13.25 -17.75 9.87
CA GLU A 58 12.20 -18.76 10.12
C GLU A 58 10.87 -18.12 10.56
N THR A 59 10.92 -16.90 11.10
CA THR A 59 9.73 -16.14 11.53
C THR A 59 9.06 -15.34 10.41
N ASP A 60 9.63 -15.32 9.20
CA ASP A 60 9.05 -14.60 8.06
C ASP A 60 7.76 -15.29 7.58
N THR A 61 6.74 -14.48 7.23
CA THR A 61 5.47 -14.98 6.68
C THR A 61 5.72 -15.98 5.55
N GLU A 62 5.09 -17.15 5.66
CA GLU A 62 5.18 -18.19 4.63
C GLU A 62 4.51 -17.75 3.33
N GLY A 63 5.04 -18.24 2.21
CA GLY A 63 4.48 -17.99 0.87
C GLY A 63 5.50 -17.44 -0.12
N PHE A 64 4.97 -16.83 -1.17
CA PHE A 64 5.74 -16.19 -2.24
C PHE A 64 5.66 -14.68 -2.12
N VAL A 65 6.67 -14.00 -2.67
CA VAL A 65 6.68 -12.54 -2.80
C VAL A 65 6.43 -12.20 -4.27
N LEU A 66 5.33 -11.49 -4.52
CA LEU A 66 5.05 -10.86 -5.81
C LEU A 66 5.67 -9.46 -5.78
N PHE A 67 6.46 -9.12 -6.80
CA PHE A 67 6.96 -7.76 -6.95
C PHE A 67 7.24 -7.42 -8.42
N GLU A 68 7.19 -6.14 -8.74
CA GLU A 68 7.57 -5.60 -10.04
C GLU A 68 8.52 -4.41 -9.85
N PRO A 69 9.76 -4.50 -10.37
CA PRO A 69 10.65 -3.35 -10.38
C PRO A 69 10.05 -2.24 -11.25
N SER A 70 10.00 -1.00 -10.76
CA SER A 70 9.38 0.13 -11.48
C SER A 70 10.01 0.46 -12.84
N SER A 71 11.26 0.03 -13.08
CA SER A 71 11.97 0.18 -14.36
C SER A 71 11.91 -1.07 -15.25
N SER A 72 11.21 -2.11 -14.83
CA SER A 72 11.05 -3.39 -15.53
C SER A 72 9.67 -3.47 -16.16
N THR A 73 9.56 -4.19 -17.29
CA THR A 73 8.26 -4.57 -17.86
C THR A 73 7.80 -5.94 -17.39
N SER A 74 8.59 -6.59 -16.53
CA SER A 74 8.30 -7.89 -15.93
C SER A 74 7.84 -7.78 -14.48
N THR A 75 6.88 -8.62 -14.12
CA THR A 75 6.45 -8.90 -12.73
C THR A 75 6.97 -10.28 -12.33
N PHE A 76 7.48 -10.41 -11.11
CA PHE A 76 8.13 -11.62 -10.62
C PHE A 76 7.39 -12.18 -9.41
N LEU A 77 7.28 -13.50 -9.36
CA LEU A 77 6.95 -14.25 -8.17
C LEU A 77 8.21 -14.97 -7.71
N ILE A 78 8.67 -14.71 -6.50
CA ILE A 78 9.85 -15.36 -5.91
C ILE A 78 9.48 -16.16 -4.66
N ASN A 79 10.26 -17.20 -4.38
CA ASN A 79 10.18 -17.92 -3.11
C ASN A 79 11.06 -17.26 -2.04
N LYS A 80 10.98 -17.79 -0.80
CA LYS A 80 11.78 -17.34 0.35
C LYS A 80 13.30 -17.49 0.15
N ASN A 81 13.77 -18.31 -0.80
CA ASN A 81 15.19 -18.45 -1.15
C ASN A 81 15.65 -17.40 -2.18
N GLY A 82 14.76 -16.51 -2.63
CA GLY A 82 15.05 -15.50 -3.64
C GLY A 82 15.09 -16.07 -5.06
N GLU A 83 14.59 -17.29 -5.26
CA GLU A 83 14.51 -17.93 -6.57
C GLU A 83 13.22 -17.49 -7.27
N VAL A 84 13.33 -17.11 -8.55
CA VAL A 84 12.17 -16.81 -9.39
C VAL A 84 11.42 -18.11 -9.64
N VAL A 85 10.18 -18.18 -9.15
CA VAL A 85 9.29 -19.32 -9.39
C VAL A 85 8.40 -19.09 -10.59
N HIS A 86 8.08 -17.82 -10.87
CA HIS A 86 7.32 -17.44 -12.05
C HIS A 86 7.60 -15.98 -12.45
N ARG A 87 7.35 -15.67 -13.72
CA ARG A 87 7.53 -14.34 -14.29
C ARG A 87 6.47 -14.09 -15.35
N TRP A 88 5.85 -12.91 -15.29
CA TRP A 88 5.01 -12.38 -16.36
C TRP A 88 5.74 -11.25 -17.06
N ASP A 89 5.78 -11.31 -18.39
CA ASP A 89 6.36 -10.27 -19.24
C ASP A 89 5.25 -9.43 -19.89
N SER A 90 5.54 -8.15 -20.08
CA SER A 90 4.68 -7.21 -20.81
C SER A 90 5.56 -6.23 -21.60
N ASP A 91 4.92 -5.44 -22.46
CA ASP A 91 5.55 -4.35 -23.19
C ASP A 91 5.66 -3.08 -22.35
N LEU A 92 4.84 -2.95 -21.29
CA LEU A 92 4.78 -1.76 -20.44
C LEU A 92 5.23 -2.09 -19.01
N ASN A 93 5.79 -1.09 -18.33
CA ASN A 93 6.05 -1.21 -16.90
C ASN A 93 4.75 -1.10 -16.11
N SER A 94 4.76 -1.68 -14.92
CA SER A 94 3.61 -1.72 -14.02
C SER A 94 3.95 -1.00 -12.72
N MET A 95 2.96 -0.37 -12.10
CA MET A 95 3.09 0.24 -10.78
C MET A 95 2.67 -0.70 -9.66
N ASN A 96 1.67 -1.54 -9.92
CA ASN A 96 1.13 -2.50 -8.96
C ASN A 96 0.49 -3.70 -9.68
N SER A 97 0.42 -4.82 -8.99
CA SER A 97 -0.17 -6.06 -9.51
C SER A 97 -0.76 -6.93 -8.41
N TYR A 98 -1.79 -7.68 -8.79
CA TYR A 98 -2.54 -8.55 -7.91
C TYR A 98 -2.57 -9.96 -8.48
N LEU A 99 -1.98 -10.93 -7.76
CA LEU A 99 -2.11 -12.35 -8.06
C LEU A 99 -3.48 -12.84 -7.59
N GLN A 100 -4.28 -13.33 -8.53
CA GLN A 100 -5.64 -13.79 -8.29
C GLN A 100 -5.66 -15.27 -7.84
N PRO A 101 -6.71 -15.74 -7.14
CA PRO A 101 -6.83 -17.12 -6.69
C PRO A 101 -6.82 -18.18 -7.81
N ASN A 102 -7.16 -17.80 -9.03
CA ASN A 102 -7.09 -18.66 -10.23
C ASN A 102 -5.67 -18.73 -10.84
N GLY A 103 -4.69 -18.02 -10.26
CA GLY A 103 -3.32 -17.94 -10.77
C GLY A 103 -3.09 -16.85 -11.81
N HIS A 104 -4.13 -16.09 -12.18
CA HIS A 104 -3.98 -14.97 -13.11
C HIS A 104 -3.34 -13.77 -12.41
N LEU A 105 -2.71 -12.91 -13.18
CA LEU A 105 -2.10 -11.67 -12.72
C LEU A 105 -2.84 -10.47 -13.29
N ILE A 106 -3.38 -9.63 -12.43
CA ILE A 106 -3.89 -8.31 -12.81
C ILE A 106 -2.76 -7.30 -12.62
N ARG A 107 -2.46 -6.50 -13.65
CA ARG A 107 -1.37 -5.51 -13.68
C ARG A 107 -1.90 -4.12 -14.00
N MET A 108 -1.41 -3.12 -13.28
CA MET A 108 -1.63 -1.70 -13.58
C MET A 108 -0.47 -1.18 -14.43
N GLU A 109 -0.65 -1.21 -15.74
CA GLU A 109 0.37 -0.81 -16.69
C GLU A 109 0.31 0.69 -16.99
N ARG A 110 1.50 1.29 -17.07
CA ARG A 110 1.67 2.68 -17.47
C ARG A 110 1.58 2.77 -18.98
N ASP A 111 0.46 3.31 -19.46
CA ASP A 111 0.35 3.67 -20.87
C ASP A 111 1.43 4.69 -21.23
N GLU A 112 1.88 4.72 -22.48
CA GLU A 112 2.90 5.66 -22.94
C GLU A 112 2.30 7.03 -23.34
N ASN A 113 0.99 7.10 -23.51
CA ASN A 113 0.27 8.28 -23.96
C ASN A 113 -0.41 9.02 -22.80
N PHE A 114 0.36 9.78 -22.02
CA PHE A 114 -0.11 10.53 -20.82
C PHE A 114 0.39 11.98 -20.80
N PRO A 115 0.05 12.83 -21.79
CA PRO A 115 0.72 14.12 -21.98
C PRO A 115 0.56 15.12 -20.82
N THR A 116 -0.49 14.99 -20.01
CA THR A 116 -0.85 16.00 -19.00
C THR A 116 -0.21 15.75 -17.65
N PHE A 117 -0.05 14.49 -17.26
CA PHE A 117 0.34 14.14 -15.90
C PHE A 117 1.84 13.91 -15.86
N ALA A 118 2.50 14.43 -14.83
CA ALA A 118 3.95 14.29 -14.63
C ALA A 118 4.36 13.90 -13.19
N ALA A 119 3.40 13.52 -12.34
CA ALA A 119 3.65 12.99 -11.00
C ALA A 119 3.99 11.49 -11.00
N GLY A 120 4.36 10.96 -9.82
CA GLY A 120 4.53 9.53 -9.63
C GLY A 120 3.21 8.75 -9.76
N GLY A 121 3.30 7.45 -9.96
CA GLY A 121 2.16 6.54 -9.87
C GLY A 121 1.20 6.51 -11.06
N GLN A 122 1.59 7.11 -12.17
CA GLN A 122 0.81 7.09 -13.40
C GLN A 122 0.69 5.66 -13.93
N SER A 123 -0.55 5.24 -14.14
CA SER A 123 -0.89 4.03 -14.88
C SER A 123 -1.67 4.43 -16.13
N GLY A 124 -2.76 3.76 -16.46
CA GLY A 124 -3.59 4.08 -17.63
C GLY A 124 -4.22 2.84 -18.22
N ARG A 125 -3.65 1.67 -17.95
CA ARG A 125 -4.24 0.38 -18.34
C ARG A 125 -4.30 -0.58 -17.17
N ILE A 126 -5.34 -1.39 -17.14
CA ILE A 126 -5.45 -2.55 -16.27
C ILE A 126 -5.51 -3.76 -17.19
N LYS A 127 -4.58 -4.69 -17.04
CA LYS A 127 -4.49 -5.90 -17.86
C LYS A 127 -4.51 -7.14 -17.00
N GLU A 128 -5.10 -8.20 -17.52
CA GLU A 128 -5.09 -9.52 -16.91
C GLU A 128 -4.31 -10.50 -17.78
N TYR A 129 -3.39 -11.22 -17.16
CA TYR A 129 -2.60 -12.28 -17.79
C TYR A 129 -2.89 -13.61 -17.11
N ASP A 130 -2.99 -14.69 -17.89
CA ASP A 130 -3.07 -16.04 -17.33
C ASP A 130 -1.72 -16.50 -16.76
N TRP A 131 -1.68 -17.70 -16.19
CA TRP A 131 -0.45 -18.25 -15.62
C TRP A 131 0.65 -18.42 -16.68
N GLU A 132 0.29 -18.82 -17.89
CA GLU A 132 1.23 -18.99 -19.01
C GLU A 132 1.76 -17.66 -19.58
N GLY A 133 1.21 -16.53 -19.15
CA GLY A 133 1.62 -15.19 -19.58
C GLY A 133 0.86 -14.67 -20.80
N ASN A 134 -0.23 -15.32 -21.20
CA ASN A 134 -1.09 -14.81 -22.27
C ASN A 134 -1.99 -13.70 -21.75
N LEU A 135 -2.18 -12.66 -22.56
CA LEU A 135 -3.14 -11.59 -22.27
C LEU A 135 -4.57 -12.14 -22.39
N VAL A 136 -5.34 -12.00 -21.30
CA VAL A 136 -6.75 -12.44 -21.21
C VAL A 136 -7.71 -11.25 -21.34
N TRP A 137 -7.34 -10.11 -20.76
CA TRP A 137 -8.17 -8.90 -20.73
C TRP A 137 -7.31 -7.63 -20.68
N ASP A 138 -7.81 -6.55 -21.27
CA ASP A 138 -7.13 -5.26 -21.34
C ASP A 138 -8.16 -4.13 -21.32
N PHE A 139 -8.03 -3.24 -20.34
CA PHE A 139 -8.87 -2.08 -20.16
C PHE A 139 -8.04 -0.81 -20.10
N ALA A 140 -8.32 0.11 -21.02
CA ALA A 140 -7.70 1.41 -21.08
C ALA A 140 -8.58 2.46 -20.40
N TYR A 141 -7.99 3.21 -19.48
CA TYR A 141 -8.60 4.34 -18.79
C TYR A 141 -7.57 5.46 -18.64
N PHE A 142 -7.44 6.26 -19.71
CA PHE A 142 -6.61 7.44 -19.74
C PHE A 142 -7.13 8.43 -20.79
N SER A 143 -6.81 9.71 -20.60
CA SER A 143 -7.07 10.83 -21.50
C SER A 143 -6.14 12.00 -21.18
N GLU A 144 -6.37 13.16 -21.81
CA GLU A 144 -5.70 14.40 -21.43
C GLU A 144 -6.14 14.91 -20.05
N THR A 145 -7.29 14.47 -19.52
CA THR A 145 -7.84 14.99 -18.25
C THR A 145 -7.94 13.94 -17.15
N TYR A 146 -7.68 12.66 -17.42
CA TYR A 146 -7.65 11.63 -16.38
C TYR A 146 -6.77 10.44 -16.74
N LEU A 147 -6.32 9.67 -15.75
CA LEU A 147 -5.81 8.30 -15.91
C LEU A 147 -5.85 7.56 -14.57
N THR A 148 -5.76 6.22 -14.61
CA THR A 148 -5.56 5.46 -13.37
C THR A 148 -4.24 5.84 -12.68
N HIS A 149 -4.32 6.04 -11.38
CA HIS A 149 -3.21 6.28 -10.46
C HIS A 149 -2.80 4.93 -9.85
N HIS A 150 -1.74 4.83 -9.07
CA HIS A 150 -0.94 3.61 -8.88
C HIS A 150 -1.59 2.40 -8.18
N ASP A 151 -2.88 2.45 -7.83
CA ASP A 151 -3.51 1.41 -7.01
C ASP A 151 -4.88 0.98 -7.49
N ILE A 152 -5.20 -0.29 -7.24
CA ILE A 152 -6.48 -0.93 -7.53
C ILE A 152 -6.88 -1.84 -6.38
N GLU A 153 -8.17 -2.16 -6.28
CA GLU A 153 -8.67 -3.24 -5.44
C GLU A 153 -9.62 -4.10 -6.26
N VAL A 154 -9.32 -5.40 -6.34
CA VAL A 154 -10.16 -6.38 -7.04
C VAL A 154 -11.21 -6.90 -6.07
N LEU A 155 -12.47 -6.57 -6.32
CA LEU A 155 -13.58 -6.90 -5.44
C LEU A 155 -14.03 -8.37 -5.60
N PRO A 156 -14.69 -8.96 -4.57
CA PRO A 156 -15.16 -10.35 -4.64
C PRO A 156 -16.16 -10.65 -5.78
N ASN A 157 -16.81 -9.63 -6.34
CA ASN A 157 -17.72 -9.76 -7.48
C ASN A 157 -17.00 -9.68 -8.85
N GLY A 158 -15.69 -9.45 -8.87
CA GLY A 158 -14.88 -9.28 -10.08
C GLY A 158 -14.76 -7.84 -10.60
N ASN A 159 -15.45 -6.88 -9.98
CA ASN A 159 -15.25 -5.47 -10.30
C ASN A 159 -13.89 -4.99 -9.75
N ILE A 160 -13.33 -3.95 -10.35
CA ILE A 160 -12.03 -3.40 -9.94
C ILE A 160 -12.23 -1.94 -9.58
N LEU A 161 -11.98 -1.60 -8.31
CA LEU A 161 -11.85 -0.19 -7.93
C LEU A 161 -10.47 0.29 -8.32
N ALA A 162 -10.37 1.46 -8.94
CA ALA A 162 -9.09 2.12 -9.20
C ALA A 162 -9.12 3.55 -8.66
N ILE A 163 -7.99 4.02 -8.14
CA ILE A 163 -7.75 5.45 -7.99
C ILE A 163 -7.40 6.05 -9.36
N SER A 164 -7.82 7.28 -9.61
CA SER A 164 -7.56 8.00 -10.85
C SER A 164 -7.17 9.43 -10.56
N TYR A 165 -6.11 9.89 -11.21
CA TYR A 165 -5.90 11.32 -11.35
C TYR A 165 -6.98 11.90 -12.25
N ASP A 166 -7.50 13.07 -11.86
CA ASP A 166 -8.44 13.88 -12.62
C ASP A 166 -7.94 15.33 -12.60
N ALA A 167 -7.74 15.91 -13.78
CA ALA A 167 -7.19 17.24 -13.94
C ALA A 167 -8.32 18.27 -13.98
N LEU A 168 -8.23 19.26 -13.08
CA LEU A 168 -9.11 20.42 -13.06
C LEU A 168 -8.31 21.66 -13.46
N SER A 169 -8.90 22.51 -14.31
CA SER A 169 -8.37 23.83 -14.60
C SER A 169 -8.35 24.71 -13.34
N ALA A 170 -7.63 25.83 -13.41
CA ALA A 170 -7.62 26.78 -12.29
C ALA A 170 -9.03 27.36 -12.04
N GLU A 171 -9.78 27.64 -13.12
CA GLU A 171 -11.15 28.14 -13.05
C GLU A 171 -12.12 27.09 -12.46
N GLU A 172 -11.95 25.81 -12.82
CA GLU A 172 -12.75 24.72 -12.26
C GLU A 172 -12.45 24.51 -10.77
N ALA A 173 -11.18 24.59 -10.37
CA ALA A 173 -10.77 24.51 -8.97
C ALA A 173 -11.31 25.68 -8.13
N GLU A 174 -11.29 26.91 -8.67
CA GLU A 174 -11.88 28.08 -8.03
C GLU A 174 -13.40 27.94 -7.89
N ALA A 175 -14.08 27.50 -8.96
CA ALA A 175 -15.52 27.25 -8.95
C ALA A 175 -15.91 26.14 -7.96
N ALA A 176 -15.02 25.17 -7.72
CA ALA A 176 -15.17 24.14 -6.70
C ALA A 176 -14.88 24.63 -5.26
N GLY A 177 -14.48 25.89 -5.09
CA GLY A 177 -14.31 26.54 -3.79
C GLY A 177 -12.87 26.61 -3.28
N MET A 178 -11.87 26.32 -4.11
CA MET A 178 -10.47 26.49 -3.74
C MET A 178 -10.12 28.00 -3.67
N ASP A 179 -9.33 28.40 -2.68
CA ASP A 179 -8.88 29.79 -2.54
C ASP A 179 -8.01 30.19 -3.75
N PRO A 180 -8.41 31.19 -4.55
CA PRO A 180 -7.69 31.60 -5.76
C PRO A 180 -6.21 31.94 -5.55
N GLN A 181 -5.81 32.36 -4.33
CA GLN A 181 -4.41 32.65 -4.01
C GLN A 181 -3.52 31.41 -3.96
N HIS A 182 -4.11 30.23 -3.83
CA HIS A 182 -3.43 28.95 -3.67
C HIS A 182 -3.60 28.01 -4.87
N ILE A 183 -4.27 28.45 -5.95
CA ILE A 183 -4.47 27.65 -7.17
C ILE A 183 -3.27 27.82 -8.11
N PRO A 184 -2.55 26.74 -8.46
CA PRO A 184 -1.53 26.82 -9.49
C PRO A 184 -2.13 27.19 -10.85
N LYS A 185 -1.42 27.98 -11.65
CA LYS A 185 -1.89 28.37 -13.01
C LYS A 185 -2.13 27.17 -13.93
N ALA A 186 -1.45 26.06 -13.70
CA ALA A 186 -1.60 24.84 -14.47
C ALA A 186 -2.83 24.01 -14.05
N GLY A 187 -3.62 24.46 -13.07
CA GLY A 187 -4.68 23.68 -12.47
C GLY A 187 -4.19 22.78 -11.34
N ILE A 188 -5.01 21.79 -10.99
CA ILE A 188 -4.74 20.79 -9.94
C ILE A 188 -5.06 19.39 -10.45
N TRP A 189 -4.45 18.38 -9.84
CA TRP A 189 -4.83 16.98 -10.02
C TRP A 189 -5.46 16.47 -8.73
N LEU A 190 -6.67 15.94 -8.84
CA LEU A 190 -7.40 15.31 -7.75
C LEU A 190 -7.39 13.79 -7.93
N ASP A 191 -7.49 13.07 -6.82
CA ASP A 191 -7.80 11.64 -6.85
C ASP A 191 -9.32 11.43 -6.82
N LYS A 192 -9.80 10.53 -7.68
CA LYS A 192 -11.16 9.97 -7.63
C LYS A 192 -11.11 8.45 -7.66
N ILE A 193 -12.18 7.82 -7.16
CA ILE A 193 -12.38 6.37 -7.31
C ILE A 193 -13.23 6.11 -8.55
N VAL A 194 -12.83 5.13 -9.34
CA VAL A 194 -13.59 4.58 -10.48
C VAL A 194 -13.78 3.07 -10.28
N GLU A 195 -14.85 2.53 -10.87
CA GLU A 195 -15.21 1.10 -10.83
C GLU A 195 -15.50 0.60 -12.26
#